data_AF-A0A7Y5FAY6-F1
#
_entry.id   AF-A0A7Y5FAY6-F1
#
_cell.length_a   1.000
_cell.length_b   1.000
_cell.length_c   1.000
_cell.angle_alpha   90.00
_cell.angle_beta   90.00
_cell.angle_gamma   90.00
#
_symmetry.space_group_name_H-M   'P 1'
#
loop_
_entity.id
_entity.type
_entity.pdbx_description
1 polymer ?
#
loop_
_entity_poly.entity_id
_entity_poly.type
_entity_poly.pdbx_seq_one_letter_code
_entity_poly.pdbx_strand_id
1 'polypeptide(L)'
;MDRSLSIILGDANGVDKAVQRILADENYRNVRIYHSGSVCRNNLGNWCTRQIETDCATGNFWFYAAKDIAMSDDADYGLMVWDGESAGTVHNILNLVDKGKPVVVYFAPESRFANLRNPADLESLLERCPGDALRDFDRKLDLAARLHARRGKIGLAQ
;
A
#
# COMPACT_ATOMS: atom_id res chain seq x y z
N MET A 1 -1.59 -23.98 -17.51
CA MET A 1 -0.63 -23.26 -16.66
C MET A 1 -1.39 -22.80 -15.43
N ASP A 2 -1.19 -23.50 -14.32
CA ASP A 2 -1.70 -23.10 -13.01
C ASP A 2 -0.94 -21.84 -12.58
N ARG A 3 -1.54 -20.66 -12.77
CA ARG A 3 -0.90 -19.38 -12.42
C ARG A 3 -1.22 -19.05 -10.97
N SER A 4 -0.60 -19.77 -10.03
CA SER A 4 -0.63 -19.36 -8.62
C SER A 4 0.09 -18.02 -8.49
N LEU A 5 -0.67 -16.95 -8.26
CA LEU A 5 -0.14 -15.59 -8.08
C LEU A 5 0.83 -15.53 -6.89
N SER A 6 1.95 -14.83 -7.03
CA SER A 6 2.80 -14.53 -5.86
C SER A 6 2.15 -13.40 -5.07
N ILE A 7 1.85 -13.64 -3.79
CA ILE A 7 1.25 -12.65 -2.91
C ILE A 7 2.32 -12.10 -1.97
N ILE A 8 2.44 -10.78 -1.92
CA ILE A 8 3.32 -10.07 -0.98
C ILE A 8 2.44 -9.34 0.02
N LEU A 9 2.72 -9.51 1.32
CA LEU A 9 1.96 -8.88 2.41
C LEU A 9 2.89 -8.28 3.46
N GLY A 10 2.37 -7.30 4.19
CA GLY A 10 3.02 -6.82 5.41
C GLY A 10 2.76 -7.72 6.62
N ASP A 11 3.52 -7.46 7.67
CA ASP A 11 3.37 -8.08 8.99
C ASP A 11 2.42 -7.32 9.95
N ALA A 12 1.70 -6.29 9.49
CA ALA A 12 0.92 -5.43 10.40
C ALA A 12 -0.31 -6.13 10.99
N ASN A 13 -0.81 -5.59 12.10
CA ASN A 13 -2.15 -5.94 12.57
C ASN A 13 -3.21 -5.29 11.66
N GLY A 14 -4.41 -5.87 11.61
CA GLY A 14 -5.50 -5.38 10.75
C GLY A 14 -5.63 -6.19 9.46
N VAL A 15 -5.76 -5.50 8.31
CA VAL A 15 -6.01 -6.12 6.99
C VAL A 15 -4.94 -7.16 6.65
N ASP A 16 -3.65 -6.83 6.82
CA ASP A 16 -2.53 -7.76 6.59
C ASP A 16 -2.76 -9.09 7.31
N LYS A 17 -3.00 -9.06 8.61
CA LYS A 17 -3.24 -10.26 9.43
C LYS A 17 -4.51 -11.02 9.01
N ALA A 18 -5.57 -10.31 8.63
CA ALA A 18 -6.81 -10.93 8.16
C ALA A 18 -6.60 -11.69 6.84
N VAL A 19 -5.89 -11.08 5.89
CA VAL A 19 -5.54 -11.73 4.62
C VAL A 19 -4.58 -12.89 4.85
N GLN A 20 -3.57 -12.71 5.72
CA GLN A 20 -2.71 -13.83 6.15
C GLN A 20 -3.52 -15.00 6.73
N ARG A 21 -4.58 -14.75 7.51
CA ARG A 21 -5.41 -15.84 8.04
C ARG A 21 -6.10 -16.60 6.91
N ILE A 22 -6.79 -15.90 6.01
CA ILE A 22 -7.50 -16.51 4.89
C ILE A 22 -6.54 -17.36 4.03
N LEU A 23 -5.37 -16.82 3.68
CA LEU A 23 -4.38 -17.54 2.88
C LEU A 23 -3.81 -18.76 3.61
N ALA A 24 -3.63 -18.69 4.93
CA ALA A 24 -3.16 -19.82 5.72
C ALA A 24 -4.22 -20.93 5.80
N ASP A 25 -5.49 -20.56 6.01
CA ASP A 25 -6.62 -21.50 6.09
C ASP A 25 -6.82 -22.24 4.75
N GLU A 26 -6.59 -21.55 3.63
CA GLU A 26 -6.60 -22.12 2.27
C GLU A 26 -5.30 -22.88 1.90
N ASN A 27 -4.35 -23.02 2.84
CA ASN A 27 -3.03 -23.62 2.61
C ASN A 27 -2.25 -23.01 1.42
N TYR A 28 -2.48 -21.73 1.12
CA TYR A 28 -1.83 -21.05 0.00
C TYR A 28 -0.34 -20.86 0.29
N ARG A 29 0.53 -21.34 -0.61
CA ARG A 29 1.99 -21.40 -0.35
C ARG A 29 2.78 -20.25 -0.94
N ASN A 30 2.29 -19.63 -2.01
CA ASN A 30 3.03 -18.61 -2.74
C ASN A 30 2.87 -17.21 -2.12
N VAL A 31 3.28 -17.08 -0.85
CA VAL A 31 3.22 -15.83 -0.09
C VAL A 31 4.61 -15.46 0.42
N ARG A 32 4.90 -14.16 0.48
CA ARG A 32 6.09 -13.60 1.15
C ARG A 32 5.68 -12.46 2.08
N ILE A 33 6.16 -12.50 3.33
CA ILE A 33 5.85 -11.49 4.34
C ILE A 33 6.99 -10.47 4.45
N TYR A 34 6.68 -9.19 4.36
CA TYR A 34 7.62 -8.09 4.49
C TYR A 34 7.46 -7.46 5.86
N HIS A 35 8.58 -7.21 6.53
CA HIS A 35 8.61 -6.54 7.81
C HIS A 35 9.80 -5.59 7.91
N SER A 36 9.61 -4.50 8.65
CA SER A 36 10.68 -3.59 9.03
C SER A 36 11.26 -4.03 10.37
N GLY A 37 12.58 -3.96 10.50
CA GLY A 37 13.28 -4.34 11.73
C GLY A 37 13.46 -5.85 11.93
N SER A 38 14.06 -6.22 13.05
CA SER A 38 14.59 -7.57 13.28
C SER A 38 13.55 -8.65 13.57
N VAL A 39 12.31 -8.27 13.91
CA VAL A 39 11.27 -9.23 14.31
C VAL A 39 10.00 -9.00 13.49
N CYS A 40 9.54 -10.05 12.82
CA CYS A 40 8.26 -10.08 12.12
C CYS A 40 7.11 -10.17 13.12
N ARG A 41 6.16 -9.24 13.07
CA ARG A 41 5.04 -9.19 14.04
C ARG A 41 4.00 -10.29 13.81
N ASN A 42 3.66 -10.57 12.55
CA ASN A 42 2.68 -11.59 12.18
C ASN A 42 3.16 -12.38 10.95
N ASN A 43 3.13 -13.70 11.04
CA ASN A 43 3.32 -14.62 9.92
C ASN A 43 2.49 -15.90 10.18
N LEU A 44 1.19 -15.84 9.89
CA LEU A 44 0.26 -16.90 10.30
C LEU A 44 0.43 -18.22 9.53
N GLY A 45 0.92 -18.15 8.29
CA GLY A 45 1.10 -19.33 7.43
C GLY A 45 2.52 -19.88 7.40
N ASN A 46 3.43 -19.36 8.25
CA ASN A 46 4.85 -19.74 8.28
C ASN A 46 5.54 -19.60 6.90
N TRP A 47 5.24 -18.52 6.18
CA TRP A 47 5.84 -18.24 4.88
C TRP A 47 7.23 -17.63 4.99
N CYS A 48 7.96 -17.59 3.88
CA CYS A 48 9.23 -16.88 3.80
C CYS A 48 9.05 -15.39 4.11
N THR A 49 9.99 -14.82 4.87
CA THR A 49 10.00 -13.40 5.20
C THR A 49 11.07 -12.65 4.41
N ARG A 50 10.85 -11.35 4.16
CA ARG A 50 11.86 -10.41 3.69
C ARG A 50 11.97 -9.27 4.71
N GLN A 51 13.06 -9.26 5.44
CA GLN A 51 13.39 -8.16 6.35
C GLN A 51 13.89 -6.97 5.54
N ILE A 52 13.38 -5.79 5.86
CA ILE A 52 13.87 -4.52 5.34
C ILE A 52 14.54 -3.76 6.49
N GLU A 53 15.83 -3.50 6.33
CA GLU A 53 16.61 -2.67 7.25
C GLU A 53 16.33 -1.18 7.00
N THR A 54 16.28 -0.40 8.07
CA THR A 54 16.04 1.03 8.01
C THR A 54 16.68 1.70 9.21
N ASP A 55 17.28 2.87 8.99
CA ASP A 55 17.85 3.71 10.06
C ASP A 55 16.78 4.51 10.81
N CYS A 56 15.52 4.39 10.39
CA CYS A 56 14.40 5.06 11.04
C CYS A 56 14.15 4.45 12.42
N ALA A 57 13.88 5.31 13.41
CA ALA A 57 13.50 4.84 14.74
C ALA A 57 12.19 4.04 14.70
N THR A 58 12.14 2.93 15.45
CA THR A 58 10.94 2.10 15.59
C THR A 58 9.76 2.94 16.09
N GLY A 59 8.57 2.74 15.51
CA GLY A 59 7.37 3.51 15.83
C GLY A 59 7.19 4.78 14.98
N ASN A 60 8.22 5.21 14.25
CA ASN A 60 8.09 6.28 13.25
C ASN A 60 7.29 5.76 12.04
N PHE A 61 6.47 6.62 11.43
CA PHE A 61 5.82 6.35 10.15
C PHE A 61 6.80 5.80 9.10
N TRP A 62 7.97 6.42 8.97
CA TRP A 62 8.98 6.03 7.98
C TRP A 62 9.62 4.67 8.23
N PHE A 63 9.67 4.23 9.49
CA PHE A 63 10.11 2.87 9.82
C PHE A 63 9.16 1.84 9.20
N TYR A 64 7.85 2.06 9.29
CA TYR A 64 6.87 1.17 8.68
C TYR A 64 6.78 1.36 7.15
N ALA A 65 6.97 2.58 6.65
CA ALA A 65 6.95 2.85 5.22
C ALA A 65 8.10 2.17 4.47
N ALA A 66 9.24 1.89 5.11
CA ALA A 66 10.40 1.27 4.48
C ALA A 66 10.06 -0.09 3.82
N LYS A 67 9.37 -0.97 4.56
CA LYS A 67 8.91 -2.25 3.99
C LYS A 67 7.84 -2.06 2.92
N ASP A 68 6.96 -1.06 3.07
CA ASP A 68 5.87 -0.81 2.14
C ASP A 68 6.39 -0.30 0.79
N ILE A 69 7.44 0.53 0.80
CA ILE A 69 8.18 0.94 -0.40
C ILE A 69 8.79 -0.30 -1.07
N ALA A 70 9.47 -1.17 -0.33
CA ALA A 70 10.04 -2.39 -0.89
C ALA A 70 8.97 -3.35 -1.47
N MET A 71 7.81 -3.46 -0.83
CA MET A 71 6.67 -4.19 -1.39
C MET A 71 6.19 -3.55 -2.70
N SER A 72 6.11 -2.22 -2.75
CA SER A 72 5.71 -1.50 -3.96
C SER A 72 6.73 -1.65 -5.10
N ASP A 73 8.01 -1.85 -4.80
CA ASP A 73 9.06 -2.11 -5.78
C ASP A 73 8.93 -3.49 -6.41
N ASP A 74 8.58 -4.51 -5.62
CA ASP A 74 8.51 -5.89 -6.06
C ASP A 74 7.15 -6.30 -6.65
N ALA A 75 6.06 -5.59 -6.32
CA ALA A 75 4.72 -5.94 -6.79
C ALA A 75 4.48 -5.56 -8.27
N ASP A 76 3.67 -6.33 -8.99
CA ASP A 76 3.20 -5.95 -10.33
C ASP A 76 1.91 -5.12 -10.29
N TYR A 77 1.08 -5.34 -9.27
CA TYR A 77 -0.17 -4.64 -9.01
C TYR A 77 -0.48 -4.63 -7.50
N GLY A 78 -1.27 -3.67 -7.05
CA GLY A 78 -1.68 -3.55 -5.64
C GLY A 78 -3.16 -3.83 -5.41
N LEU A 79 -3.48 -4.38 -4.24
CA LEU A 79 -4.82 -4.41 -3.68
C LEU A 79 -4.79 -3.72 -2.33
N MET A 80 -5.65 -2.72 -2.16
CA MET A 80 -5.78 -1.97 -0.90
C MET A 80 -7.21 -2.11 -0.37
N VAL A 81 -7.34 -2.39 0.92
CA VAL A 81 -8.61 -2.28 1.65
C VAL A 81 -8.49 -1.03 2.50
N TRP A 82 -9.32 -0.03 2.20
CA TRP A 82 -9.14 1.30 2.76
C TRP A 82 -10.42 1.85 3.37
N ASP A 83 -10.28 2.38 4.58
CA ASP A 83 -11.34 3.01 5.40
C ASP A 83 -11.58 4.49 5.07
N GLY A 84 -10.69 5.11 4.27
CA GLY A 84 -10.75 6.55 4.00
C GLY A 84 -10.00 7.40 5.04
N GLU A 85 -9.31 6.79 6.01
CA GLU A 85 -8.64 7.48 7.12
C GLU A 85 -7.14 7.15 7.20
N SER A 86 -6.72 5.98 6.71
CA SER A 86 -5.33 5.55 6.79
C SER A 86 -4.41 6.29 5.80
N ALA A 87 -3.64 7.26 6.31
CA ALA A 87 -2.59 7.95 5.54
C ALA A 87 -1.52 6.98 4.98
N GLY A 88 -1.21 5.90 5.69
CA GLY A 88 -0.29 4.87 5.20
C GLY A 88 -0.81 4.18 3.94
N THR A 89 -2.12 3.96 3.85
CA THR A 89 -2.73 3.38 2.64
C THR A 89 -2.63 4.32 1.46
N VAL A 90 -2.88 5.63 1.66
CA VAL A 90 -2.68 6.65 0.63
C VAL A 90 -1.23 6.69 0.15
N HIS A 91 -0.26 6.61 1.08
CA HIS A 91 1.16 6.52 0.75
C HIS A 91 1.49 5.28 -0.09
N ASN A 92 0.91 4.13 0.24
CA ASN A 92 1.14 2.88 -0.49
C ASN A 92 0.53 2.91 -1.90
N ILE A 93 -0.66 3.52 -2.04
CA ILE A 93 -1.27 3.76 -3.35
C ILE A 93 -0.37 4.66 -4.20
N LEU A 94 0.10 5.79 -3.65
CA LEU A 94 1.02 6.71 -4.33
C LEU A 94 2.27 5.98 -4.82
N ASN A 95 2.94 5.21 -3.97
CA ASN A 95 4.15 4.49 -4.33
C ASN A 95 3.96 3.57 -5.54
N LEU A 96 2.80 2.92 -5.66
CA LEU A 96 2.46 2.06 -6.80
C LEU A 96 2.11 2.83 -8.06
N VAL A 97 1.18 3.81 -7.99
CA VAL A 97 0.76 4.57 -9.18
C VAL A 97 1.90 5.43 -9.73
N ASP A 98 2.82 5.89 -8.88
CA ASP A 98 4.04 6.59 -9.29
C ASP A 98 5.00 5.72 -10.10
N LYS A 99 4.94 4.41 -9.89
CA LYS A 99 5.70 3.41 -10.64
C LYS A 99 4.92 2.87 -11.85
N GLY A 100 3.75 3.44 -12.15
CA GLY A 100 2.85 2.98 -13.22
C GLY A 100 2.21 1.62 -12.93
N LYS A 101 2.17 1.20 -11.66
CA LYS A 101 1.63 -0.09 -11.24
C LYS A 101 0.14 0.08 -10.90
N PRO A 102 -0.77 -0.71 -11.51
CA PRO A 102 -2.19 -0.58 -11.26
C PRO A 102 -2.54 -0.98 -9.83
N VAL A 103 -3.49 -0.27 -9.23
CA VAL A 103 -3.97 -0.50 -7.87
C VAL A 103 -5.48 -0.65 -7.87
N VAL A 104 -5.97 -1.71 -7.24
CA VAL A 104 -7.39 -1.87 -6.91
C VAL A 104 -7.59 -1.45 -5.47
N VAL A 105 -8.51 -0.53 -5.22
CA VAL A 105 -8.85 -0.08 -3.86
C VAL A 105 -10.28 -0.49 -3.56
N TYR A 106 -10.49 -1.31 -2.54
CA TYR A 106 -11.78 -1.46 -1.89
C TYR A 106 -11.97 -0.31 -0.92
N PHE A 107 -12.82 0.66 -1.30
CA PHE A 107 -13.16 1.81 -0.48
C PHE A 107 -14.34 1.46 0.42
N ALA A 108 -14.04 1.17 1.68
CA ALA A 108 -14.99 0.67 2.66
C ALA A 108 -16.19 1.62 2.92
N PRO A 109 -16.01 2.96 2.99
CA PRO A 109 -17.15 3.88 3.19
C PRO A 109 -18.25 3.76 2.14
N GLU A 110 -17.89 3.42 0.90
CA GLU A 110 -18.86 3.23 -0.20
C GLU A 110 -19.12 1.75 -0.53
N SER A 111 -18.39 0.82 0.11
CA SER A 111 -18.39 -0.61 -0.23
C SER A 111 -18.18 -0.87 -1.73
N ARG A 112 -17.24 -0.14 -2.33
CA ARG A 112 -17.00 -0.14 -3.77
C ARG A 112 -15.53 -0.28 -4.12
N PHE A 113 -15.27 -0.88 -5.28
CA PHE A 113 -13.93 -0.95 -5.85
C PHE A 113 -13.64 0.26 -6.75
N ALA A 114 -12.44 0.81 -6.63
CA ALA A 114 -11.87 1.80 -7.52
C ALA A 114 -10.58 1.26 -8.14
N ASN A 115 -10.40 1.44 -9.45
CA ASN A 115 -9.18 1.07 -10.15
C ASN A 115 -8.35 2.34 -10.41
N LEU A 116 -7.13 2.36 -9.90
CA LEU A 116 -6.20 3.48 -10.01
C LEU A 116 -5.01 3.05 -10.85
N ARG A 117 -4.64 3.85 -11.84
CA ARG A 117 -3.51 3.63 -12.73
C ARG A 117 -2.51 4.78 -12.70
N ASN A 118 -2.93 5.95 -12.24
CA ASN A 118 -2.13 7.15 -12.21
C ASN A 118 -2.50 8.04 -10.99
N PRO A 119 -1.70 9.07 -10.68
CA PRO A 119 -1.99 9.97 -9.57
C PRO A 119 -3.33 10.72 -9.67
N ALA A 120 -3.84 11.02 -10.87
CA ALA A 120 -5.12 11.69 -11.04
C ALA A 120 -6.31 10.79 -10.63
N ASP A 121 -6.22 9.48 -10.86
CA ASP A 121 -7.23 8.54 -10.36
C ASP A 121 -7.30 8.57 -8.82
N LEU A 122 -6.15 8.69 -8.16
CA LEU A 122 -6.09 8.84 -6.70
C LEU A 122 -6.71 10.16 -6.25
N GLU A 123 -6.44 11.27 -6.94
CA GLU A 123 -7.09 12.57 -6.66
C GLU A 123 -8.62 12.43 -6.67
N SER A 124 -9.18 11.80 -7.71
CA SER A 124 -10.63 11.56 -7.81
C SER A 124 -11.20 10.62 -6.75
N LEU A 125 -10.38 9.74 -6.17
CA LEU A 125 -10.79 8.93 -5.02
C LEU A 125 -10.78 9.76 -3.73
N LEU A 126 -9.76 10.60 -3.56
CA LEU A 126 -9.58 11.47 -2.40
C LEU A 126 -10.68 12.54 -2.29
N GLU A 127 -11.21 13.03 -3.41
CA GLU A 127 -12.37 13.96 -3.44
C GLU A 127 -13.64 13.39 -2.76
N ARG A 128 -13.71 12.07 -2.58
CA ARG A 128 -14.83 11.39 -1.89
C ARG A 128 -14.64 11.32 -0.38
N CYS A 129 -13.46 11.66 0.11
CA CYS A 129 -13.15 11.65 1.53
C CYS A 129 -13.62 12.95 2.21
N PRO A 130 -13.99 12.88 3.50
CA PRO A 130 -14.22 14.08 4.31
C PRO A 130 -13.04 15.06 4.28
N GLY A 131 -13.31 16.37 4.30
CA GLY A 131 -12.27 17.41 4.13
C GLY A 131 -11.26 17.53 5.30
N ASP A 132 -11.56 16.98 6.46
CA ASP A 132 -10.61 16.78 7.57
C ASP A 132 -9.59 15.66 7.28
N ALA A 133 -10.02 14.55 6.68
CA ALA A 133 -9.11 13.47 6.27
C ALA A 133 -8.07 13.96 5.25
N LEU A 134 -8.49 14.78 4.26
CA LEU A 134 -7.59 15.35 3.26
C LEU A 134 -6.47 16.21 3.87
N ARG A 135 -6.81 17.05 4.86
CA ARG A 135 -5.84 17.89 5.58
C ARG A 135 -4.83 17.05 6.36
N ASP A 136 -5.29 15.95 6.94
CA ASP A 136 -4.44 15.02 7.66
C ASP A 136 -3.48 14.27 6.76
N PHE A 137 -3.92 13.89 5.56
CA PHE A 137 -3.05 13.29 4.55
C PHE A 137 -1.99 14.27 4.07
N ASP A 138 -2.39 15.51 3.77
CA ASP A 138 -1.47 16.54 3.31
C ASP A 138 -0.38 16.82 4.35
N ARG A 139 -0.76 17.01 5.62
CA ARG A 139 0.18 17.22 6.72
C ARG A 139 1.20 16.08 6.89
N LYS A 140 0.78 14.83 6.67
CA LYS A 140 1.65 13.65 6.88
C LYS A 140 2.48 13.29 5.67
N LEU A 141 2.00 13.59 4.46
CA LEU A 141 2.57 13.07 3.21
C LEU A 141 3.04 14.15 2.24
N ASP A 142 2.83 15.43 2.56
CA ASP A 142 3.00 16.55 1.63
C ASP A 142 2.26 16.30 0.31
N LEU A 143 1.01 15.87 0.46
CA LEU A 143 0.22 15.23 -0.60
C LEU A 143 0.00 16.18 -1.77
N ALA A 144 -0.38 17.43 -1.50
CA ALA A 144 -0.63 18.45 -2.51
C ALA A 144 0.64 18.74 -3.34
N ALA A 145 1.79 18.90 -2.69
CA ALA A 145 3.05 19.14 -3.39
C ALA A 145 3.45 17.94 -4.25
N ARG A 146 3.27 16.71 -3.73
CA ARG A 146 3.58 15.47 -4.47
C ARG A 146 2.67 15.30 -5.68
N LEU A 147 1.38 15.55 -5.54
CA LEU A 147 0.42 15.50 -6.66
C LEU A 147 0.71 16.58 -7.71
N HIS A 148 0.98 17.82 -7.28
CA HIS A 148 1.34 18.93 -8.17
C HIS A 148 2.63 18.67 -8.96
N ALA A 149 3.70 18.24 -8.29
CA ALA A 149 4.97 17.91 -8.93
C ALA A 149 4.84 16.80 -9.99
N ARG A 150 3.82 15.94 -9.86
CA ARG A 150 3.56 14.81 -10.75
C ARG A 150 2.66 15.19 -11.92
N ARG A 151 1.73 16.13 -11.76
CA ARG A 151 1.00 16.75 -12.87
C ARG A 151 1.95 17.39 -13.90
N GLY A 152 3.04 18.01 -13.44
CA GLY A 152 4.06 18.63 -14.31
C GLY A 152 4.91 17.64 -15.11
N LYS A 153 5.02 16.37 -14.70
CA LYS A 153 5.82 15.34 -15.42
C LYS A 153 5.05 14.62 -16.53
N ILE A 154 3.71 14.65 -16.49
CA ILE A 154 2.85 14.03 -17.50
C ILE A 154 2.76 14.91 -18.79
N GLY A 155 3.31 16.13 -18.76
CA GLY A 155 3.34 17.07 -19.89
C GLY A 155 4.53 16.97 -20.85
N LEU A 156 5.43 15.99 -20.70
CA LEU A 156 6.60 15.82 -21.58
C LEU A 156 6.66 14.40 -22.15
N ALA A 157 5.69 14.09 -22.99
CA ALA A 157 5.80 13.10 -24.06
C ALA A 157 4.95 13.62 -25.23
N GLN A 158 5.56 14.51 -26.03
CA GLN A 158 5.15 14.78 -27.41
C GLN A 158 6.27 14.32 -28.33
#